data_AF-A0A843K471-F1
#
_entry.id   AF-A0A843K471-F1
#
_cell.length_a   1.000
_cell.length_b   1.000
_cell.length_c   1.000
_cell.angle_alpha   90.00
_cell.angle_beta   90.00
_cell.angle_gamma   90.00
#
_symmetry.space_group_name_H-M   'P 1'
#
loop_
_entity.id
_entity.type
_entity.pdbx_description
1 polymer ?
#
loop_
_entity_poly.entity_id
_entity_poly.type
_entity_poly.pdbx_seq_one_letter_code
_entity_poly.pdbx_strand_id
1 'polypeptide(L)'
;MGRKTFIRITSLLLLIVTVICVVTGILKWPGLIPALGLTYRQVPVALITDLHDWSGLLMTVLVMVHIYQFRGFIRRMARNLIS
;
A
#
# COMPACT_ATOMS: atom_id res chain seq x y z
N MET A 1 -22.46 11.90 -2.11
CA MET A 1 -22.04 10.51 -2.40
C MET A 1 -22.44 9.62 -1.22
N GLY A 2 -22.98 8.41 -1.46
CA GLY A 2 -23.37 7.52 -0.37
C GLY A 2 -22.16 6.98 0.41
N ARG A 3 -22.28 6.84 1.75
CA ARG A 3 -21.20 6.32 2.62
C ARG A 3 -20.63 4.99 2.13
N LYS A 4 -21.50 4.07 1.67
CA LYS A 4 -21.09 2.76 1.12
C LYS A 4 -20.26 2.91 -0.16
N THR A 5 -20.62 3.86 -1.02
CA THR A 5 -19.88 4.16 -2.25
C THR A 5 -18.50 4.73 -1.94
N PHE A 6 -18.42 5.66 -0.97
CA PHE A 6 -17.15 6.24 -0.55
C PHE A 6 -16.18 5.18 0.00
N ILE A 7 -16.68 4.27 0.83
CA ILE A 7 -15.89 3.14 1.36
C ILE A 7 -15.38 2.24 0.24
N ARG A 8 -16.24 1.87 -0.74
CA ARG A 8 -15.84 1.03 -1.87
C ARG A 8 -14.73 1.67 -2.69
N ILE A 9 -14.84 2.97 -2.98
CA ILE A 9 -13.81 3.69 -3.74
C ILE A 9 -12.50 3.71 -2.97
N THR A 10 -12.51 4.08 -1.68
CA THR A 10 -11.28 4.08 -0.86
C THR A 10 -10.64 2.70 -0.81
N SER A 11 -11.42 1.63 -0.62
CA SER A 11 -10.87 0.27 -0.60
C SER A 11 -10.30 -0.17 -1.95
N LEU A 12 -10.93 0.19 -3.08
CA LEU A 12 -10.41 -0.13 -4.41
C LEU A 12 -9.11 0.64 -4.70
N LEU A 13 -9.07 1.93 -4.39
CA LEU A 13 -7.85 2.73 -4.54
C LEU A 13 -6.73 2.18 -3.65
N LEU A 14 -7.06 1.83 -2.41
CA LEU A 14 -6.10 1.24 -1.48
C LEU A 14 -5.55 -0.09 -2.02
N LEU A 15 -6.39 -0.95 -2.60
CA LEU A 15 -5.97 -2.19 -3.22
C LEU A 15 -4.99 -1.94 -4.38
N ILE A 16 -5.33 -1.03 -5.29
CA ILE A 16 -4.48 -0.69 -6.45
C ILE A 16 -3.12 -0.15 -5.99
N VAL A 17 -3.11 0.82 -5.08
CA VAL A 17 -1.87 1.43 -4.60
C VAL A 17 -1.02 0.42 -3.82
N THR A 18 -1.64 -0.46 -3.04
CA THR A 18 -0.94 -1.57 -2.36
C THR A 18 -0.24 -2.48 -3.36
N VAL A 19 -0.92 -2.87 -4.44
CA VAL A 19 -0.31 -3.72 -5.48
C VAL A 19 0.89 -3.05 -6.12
N ILE A 20 0.78 -1.76 -6.48
CA ILE A 20 1.91 -0.99 -7.05
C ILE A 20 3.08 -0.93 -6.07
N CYS A 21 2.80 -0.60 -4.81
CA CYS A 21 3.82 -0.50 -3.76
C CYS A 21 4.52 -1.84 -3.50
N VAL A 22 3.78 -2.95 -3.48
CA VAL A 22 4.33 -4.30 -3.28
C VAL A 22 5.19 -4.72 -4.47
N VAL A 23 4.70 -4.54 -5.70
CA VAL A 23 5.47 -4.90 -6.91
C VAL A 23 6.77 -4.11 -6.99
N THR A 24 6.71 -2.80 -6.79
CA THR A 24 7.91 -1.94 -6.79
C THR A 24 8.87 -2.28 -5.63
N GLY A 25 8.34 -2.65 -4.46
CA GLY A 25 9.14 -3.09 -3.32
C GLY A 25 9.87 -4.41 -3.58
N ILE A 26 9.20 -5.37 -4.22
CA ILE A 26 9.81 -6.63 -4.66
C ILE A 26 10.91 -6.36 -5.68
N LEU A 27 10.64 -5.52 -6.69
CA LEU A 27 11.63 -5.16 -7.73
C LEU A 27 12.86 -4.43 -7.16
N LYS A 28 12.67 -3.62 -6.11
CA LYS A 28 13.75 -2.90 -5.40
C LYS A 28 14.55 -3.80 -4.46
N TRP A 29 14.08 -5.01 -4.13
CA TRP A 29 14.73 -5.86 -3.15
C TRP A 29 16.18 -6.19 -3.58
N PRO A 30 17.21 -5.81 -2.79
CA PRO A 30 18.61 -6.02 -3.16
C PRO A 30 19.01 -7.48 -3.43
N GLY A 31 18.25 -8.46 -2.94
CA GLY A 31 18.49 -9.87 -3.25
C GLY A 31 17.96 -10.32 -4.61
N LEU A 32 16.99 -9.61 -5.19
CA LEU A 32 16.28 -10.05 -6.41
C LEU A 32 17.10 -9.81 -7.67
N ILE A 33 17.69 -8.61 -7.82
CA ILE A 33 18.45 -8.23 -9.02
C ILE A 33 19.67 -9.16 -9.24
N PRO A 34 20.51 -9.43 -8.22
CA PRO A 34 21.59 -10.40 -8.35
C PRO A 34 21.11 -11.84 -8.58
N ALA A 35 20.00 -12.26 -7.95
CA ALA A 35 19.44 -13.60 -8.12
C ALA A 35 18.92 -13.85 -9.55
N LEU A 36 18.51 -12.80 -10.26
CA LEU A 36 18.10 -12.85 -11.66
C LEU A 36 19.29 -12.71 -12.64
N GLY A 37 20.53 -12.62 -12.14
CA GLY A 37 21.72 -12.43 -12.95
C GLY A 37 21.82 -11.05 -13.62
N LEU A 38 21.03 -10.08 -13.16
CA LEU A 38 21.00 -8.72 -13.70
C LEU A 38 21.95 -7.81 -12.93
N THR A 39 22.40 -6.73 -13.59
CA THR A 39 23.21 -5.69 -12.96
C THR A 39 22.36 -4.45 -12.69
N TYR A 40 22.55 -3.80 -11.53
CA TYR A 40 21.86 -2.56 -11.12
C TYR A 40 21.97 -1.40 -12.14
N ARG A 41 22.89 -1.48 -13.10
CA ARG A 41 23.08 -0.50 -14.18
C ARG A 41 22.09 -0.67 -15.35
N GLN A 42 21.49 -1.86 -15.50
CA GLN A 42 20.53 -2.18 -16.57
C GLN A 42 19.08 -1.89 -16.17
N VAL A 43 18.82 -1.80 -14.86
CA VAL A 43 17.48 -1.58 -14.31
C VAL A 43 17.36 -0.11 -13.91
N PRO A 44 16.25 0.59 -14.25
CA PRO A 44 16.03 1.96 -13.81
C PRO A 44 15.62 2.01 -12.33
N VAL A 45 16.57 1.68 -11.43
CA VAL A 45 16.34 1.57 -9.98
C VAL A 45 15.88 2.89 -9.36
N ALA A 46 16.36 4.02 -9.88
CA ALA A 46 15.92 5.35 -9.44
C ALA A 46 14.41 5.55 -9.69
N LEU A 47 13.92 5.23 -10.89
CA LEU A 47 12.51 5.33 -11.24
C LEU A 47 11.64 4.38 -10.39
N ILE A 48 12.11 3.14 -10.18
CA ILE A 48 11.41 2.16 -9.33
C ILE A 48 11.33 2.65 -7.89
N THR A 49 12.40 3.29 -7.40
CA THR A 49 12.47 3.85 -6.05
C THR A 49 11.50 5.01 -5.90
N ASP A 50 11.50 5.97 -6.81
CA ASP A 50 10.56 7.10 -6.77
C ASP A 50 9.11 6.61 -6.80
N LEU A 51 8.79 5.65 -7.68
CA LEU A 51 7.45 5.08 -7.77
C LEU A 51 7.05 4.35 -6.49
N HIS A 52 7.96 3.59 -5.89
CA HIS A 52 7.73 2.91 -4.61
C HIS A 52 7.43 3.92 -3.50
N ASP A 53 8.26 4.94 -3.36
CA ASP A 53 8.18 5.88 -2.25
C ASP A 53 6.90 6.73 -2.36
N TRP A 54 6.54 7.21 -3.56
CA TRP A 54 5.29 7.93 -3.80
C TRP A 54 4.05 7.04 -3.63
N SER A 55 4.10 5.79 -4.10
CA SER A 55 2.98 4.86 -3.92
C SER A 55 2.79 4.49 -2.45
N GLY A 56 3.88 4.30 -1.70
CA GLY A 56 3.86 4.07 -0.26
C GLY A 56 3.25 5.24 0.50
N LEU A 57 3.63 6.48 0.16
CA LEU A 57 3.06 7.68 0.78
C LEU A 57 1.56 7.82 0.50
N LEU A 58 1.14 7.61 -0.74
CA LEU A 58 -0.28 7.60 -1.12
C LEU A 58 -1.05 6.50 -0.37
N MET A 59 -0.45 5.31 -0.23
CA MET A 59 -1.02 4.20 0.51
C MET A 59 -1.25 4.59 1.98
N THR A 60 -0.29 5.23 2.63
CA THR A 60 -0.42 5.70 4.02
C THR A 60 -1.63 6.63 4.18
N VAL A 61 -1.80 7.59 3.27
CA VAL A 61 -2.96 8.51 3.29
C VAL A 61 -4.28 7.74 3.13
N LEU A 62 -4.35 6.81 2.18
CA LEU A 62 -5.56 6.01 1.94
C LEU A 62 -5.90 5.09 3.13
N VAL A 63 -4.89 4.50 3.78
CA VAL A 63 -5.07 3.69 5.00
C VAL A 63 -5.67 4.54 6.13
N MET A 64 -5.19 5.76 6.33
CA MET A 64 -5.74 6.65 7.37
C MET A 64 -7.22 6.96 7.12
N VAL A 65 -7.59 7.24 5.87
CA VAL A 65 -9.00 7.43 5.48
C VAL A 65 -9.81 6.16 5.70
N HIS A 66 -9.27 4.99 5.32
CA HIS A 66 -9.91 3.70 5.53
C HIS A 66 -10.15 3.43 7.03
N ILE A 67 -9.14 3.62 7.88
CA ILE A 67 -9.28 3.46 9.34
C ILE A 67 -10.36 4.41 9.88
N TYR A 68 -10.39 5.66 9.43
CA TYR A 68 -11.42 6.61 9.84
C TYR A 68 -12.84 6.14 9.44
N GLN A 69 -13.01 5.61 8.23
CA GLN A 69 -14.28 5.05 7.77
C GLN A 69 -14.75 3.85 8.62
N PHE A 70 -13.81 3.04 9.10
CA PHE A 70 -14.06 1.82 9.90
C PHE A 70 -13.87 2.00 11.42
N ARG A 71 -13.64 3.21 11.91
CA ARG A 71 -13.36 3.51 13.34
C ARG A 71 -14.37 2.89 14.32
N GLY A 72 -15.65 2.84 13.95
CA GLY A 72 -16.71 2.27 14.80
C GLY A 72 -16.64 0.76 14.91
N PHE A 73 -16.19 0.07 13.86
CA PHE A 73 -15.94 -1.37 13.88
C PHE A 73 -14.70 -1.68 14.73
N ILE A 74 -13.60 -0.95 14.52
CA ILE A 74 -12.35 -1.12 15.27
C ILE A 74 -12.59 -0.94 16.78
N ARG A 75 -13.33 0.11 17.19
CA ARG A 75 -13.69 0.31 18.60
C ARG A 75 -14.53 -0.82 19.19
N ARG A 76 -15.42 -1.45 18.41
CA ARG A 76 -16.18 -2.62 18.88
C ARG A 76 -15.29 -3.84 19.04
N MET A 77 -14.44 -4.11 18.06
CA MET A 77 -13.48 -5.22 18.10
C MET A 77 -12.52 -5.08 19.29
N ALA A 78 -11.99 -3.89 19.54
CA ALA A 78 -11.11 -3.61 20.67
C ALA A 78 -11.79 -3.86 22.03
N ARG A 79 -13.06 -3.47 22.19
CA ARG A 79 -13.81 -3.71 23.42
C ARG A 79 -14.05 -5.20 23.67
N ASN A 80 -14.40 -5.96 22.62
CA ASN A 80 -14.65 -7.40 22.73
C ASN A 80 -13.39 -8.23 23.02
N LEU A 81 -12.19 -7.66 22.84
CA LEU A 81 -10.92 -8.35 23.14
C LEU A 81 -10.49 -8.15 24.60
N ILE A 82 -10.98 -7.09 25.26
CA ILE A 82 -10.60 -6.69 26.62
C ILE A 82 -11.65 -7.14 27.66
N SER A 83 -12.89 -7.43 27.22
CA SER A 83 -13.97 -8.01 28.02
C SER A 83 -13.97 -9.54 27.98
#